data_AF-A0A7W0WDB3-F1
#
_entry.id   AF-A0A7W0WDB3-F1
#
_cell.length_a   1.000
_cell.length_b   1.000
_cell.length_c   1.000
_cell.angle_alpha   90.00
_cell.angle_beta   90.00
_cell.angle_gamma   90.00
#
_symmetry.space_group_name_H-M   'P 1'
#
loop_
_entity.id
_entity.type
_entity.pdbx_description
1 polymer ?
#
loop_
_entity_poly.entity_id
_entity_poly.type
_entity_poly.pdbx_seq_one_letter_code
_entity_poly.pdbx_strand_id
1 'polypeptide(L)'
;MDAFDADVLIYAAVAGHKLGMRVRALFPIHPVEGKGIVAGIGSVLLLPELLTKPLREGAMDELTELGALLGRLDLRPVDEATAELATALGAAYRLRAADAVHLATAVNAGAERFITNNATDFPKTITEVEITYPVDLTG
;
A
#
# COMPACT_ATOMS: atom_id res chain seq x y z
N MET A 1 -7.50 -1.60 10.17
CA MET A 1 -6.45 -2.33 9.42
C MET A 1 -5.91 -1.36 8.38
N ASP A 2 -4.59 -1.33 8.16
CA ASP A 2 -3.96 -0.40 7.23
C ASP A 2 -4.02 -0.92 5.79
N ALA A 3 -4.09 -0.02 4.82
CA ALA A 3 -3.90 -0.29 3.40
C ALA A 3 -2.61 0.40 2.90
N PHE A 4 -1.89 -0.22 1.97
CA PHE A 4 -0.57 0.23 1.56
C PHE A 4 -0.50 0.59 0.07
N ASP A 5 0.11 1.73 -0.21
CA ASP A 5 0.54 2.16 -1.54
C ASP A 5 1.90 1.51 -1.92
N ALA A 6 2.27 1.56 -3.19
CA ALA A 6 3.52 0.96 -3.67
C ALA A 6 4.77 1.67 -3.12
N ASP A 7 4.76 3.00 -3.06
CA ASP A 7 5.93 3.80 -2.70
C ASP A 7 6.47 3.48 -1.29
N VAL A 8 5.58 3.28 -0.32
CA VAL A 8 5.94 2.93 1.05
C VAL A 8 6.46 1.50 1.18
N LEU A 9 6.02 0.59 0.32
CA LEU A 9 6.54 -0.79 0.26
C LEU A 9 7.93 -0.84 -0.36
N ILE A 10 8.21 0.01 -1.36
CA ILE A 10 9.57 0.21 -1.89
C ILE A 10 10.49 0.70 -0.76
N TYR A 11 10.06 1.71 0.00
CA TYR A 11 10.84 2.21 1.14
C TYR A 11 11.07 1.14 2.19
N ALA A 12 10.04 0.36 2.50
CA ALA A 12 10.16 -0.75 3.43
C ALA A 12 11.17 -1.77 2.92
N ALA A 13 11.15 -2.16 1.64
CA ALA A 13 12.09 -3.14 1.08
C ALA A 13 13.58 -2.72 1.21
N VAL A 14 13.88 -1.42 1.24
CA VAL A 14 15.25 -0.92 1.33
C VAL A 14 15.80 -0.99 2.78
N ALA A 15 16.85 -1.80 2.97
CA ALA A 15 17.53 -1.93 4.26
C ALA A 15 18.06 -0.58 4.77
N GLY A 16 17.77 -0.26 6.04
CA GLY A 16 18.20 0.98 6.69
C GLY A 16 17.47 2.25 6.25
N HIS A 17 16.45 2.16 5.37
CA HIS A 17 15.67 3.32 4.97
C HIS A 17 14.88 3.88 6.16
N LYS A 18 15.12 5.15 6.54
CA LYS A 18 14.53 5.76 7.74
C LYS A 18 13.00 5.68 7.79
N LEU A 19 12.34 6.04 6.70
CA LEU A 19 10.87 5.94 6.59
C LEU A 19 10.42 4.48 6.40
N GLY A 20 11.26 3.67 5.75
CA GLY A 20 10.97 2.26 5.48
C GLY A 20 10.88 1.44 6.76
N MET A 21 11.76 1.72 7.74
CA MET A 21 11.70 1.07 9.05
C MET A 21 10.39 1.32 9.78
N ARG A 22 9.83 2.54 9.67
CA ARG A 22 8.53 2.88 10.27
C ARG A 22 7.38 2.14 9.60
N VAL A 23 7.43 2.00 8.28
CA VAL A 23 6.45 1.19 7.53
C VAL A 23 6.59 -0.29 7.90
N ARG A 24 7.81 -0.83 7.97
CA ARG A 24 8.06 -2.22 8.39
C ARG A 24 7.55 -2.52 9.80
N ALA A 25 7.56 -1.54 10.71
CA ALA A 25 7.01 -1.72 12.05
C ALA A 25 5.50 -2.04 12.07
N LEU A 26 4.77 -1.73 10.99
CA LEU A 26 3.36 -2.08 10.81
C LEU A 26 3.14 -3.55 10.42
N PHE A 27 4.20 -4.33 10.16
CA PHE A 27 4.12 -5.73 9.74
C PHE A 27 4.39 -6.68 10.93
N PRO A 28 3.35 -7.14 11.67
CA PRO A 28 3.51 -7.86 12.94
C PRO A 28 4.22 -9.22 12.80
N ILE A 29 5.27 -9.49 13.59
CA ILE A 29 6.02 -10.76 13.48
C ILE A 29 5.17 -11.98 13.91
N HIS A 30 4.15 -11.74 14.74
CA HIS A 30 3.27 -12.78 15.27
C HIS A 30 1.81 -12.57 14.82
N PRO A 31 1.00 -13.65 14.72
CA PRO A 31 -0.41 -13.53 14.42
C PRO A 31 -1.12 -12.67 15.46
N VAL A 32 -1.99 -11.77 15.02
CA VAL A 32 -2.94 -11.09 15.92
C VAL A 32 -4.12 -12.03 16.11
N GLU A 33 -4.50 -12.33 17.36
CA GLU A 33 -5.59 -13.28 17.67
C GLU A 33 -6.85 -12.97 16.85
N GLY A 34 -7.32 -13.97 16.10
CA GLY A 34 -8.54 -13.89 15.28
C GLY A 34 -8.40 -13.28 13.87
N LYS A 35 -7.23 -12.75 13.46
CA LYS A 35 -7.05 -12.09 12.14
C LYS A 35 -5.95 -12.68 11.23
N GLY A 36 -5.25 -13.73 11.66
CA GLY A 36 -4.10 -14.27 10.92
C GLY A 36 -2.86 -13.35 10.99
N ILE A 37 -1.85 -13.60 10.14
CA ILE A 37 -0.57 -12.86 10.11
C ILE A 37 -0.60 -11.73 9.06
N VAL A 38 -1.79 -11.29 8.66
CA VAL A 38 -1.93 -10.24 7.64
C VAL A 38 -1.62 -8.88 8.27
N ALA A 39 -0.64 -8.18 7.71
CA ALA A 39 -0.22 -6.85 8.15
C ALA A 39 -1.19 -5.75 7.69
N GLY A 40 -1.84 -5.96 6.55
CA GLY A 40 -2.85 -5.06 6.03
C GLY A 40 -3.31 -5.44 4.63
N ILE A 41 -3.82 -4.46 3.90
CA ILE A 41 -4.52 -4.63 2.63
C ILE A 41 -3.72 -3.96 1.52
N GLY A 42 -3.82 -4.48 0.31
CA GLY A 42 -3.29 -3.83 -0.89
C GLY A 42 -4.06 -4.21 -2.13
N SER A 43 -3.89 -3.46 -3.22
CA SER A 43 -4.41 -3.87 -4.52
C SER A 43 -3.50 -4.92 -5.16
N VAL A 44 -4.05 -5.83 -5.96
CA VAL A 44 -3.25 -6.66 -6.86
C VAL A 44 -2.35 -5.85 -7.81
N LEU A 45 -2.65 -4.55 -8.04
CA LEU A 45 -1.80 -3.65 -8.82
C LEU A 45 -0.42 -3.38 -8.18
N LEU A 46 -0.26 -3.65 -6.88
CA LEU A 46 1.06 -3.60 -6.24
C LEU A 46 2.04 -4.59 -6.88
N LEU A 47 1.57 -5.72 -7.42
CA LEU A 47 2.43 -6.73 -8.05
C LEU A 47 3.20 -6.16 -9.25
N PRO A 48 2.55 -5.64 -10.31
CA PRO A 48 3.28 -5.06 -11.43
C PRO A 48 4.04 -3.79 -11.05
N GLU A 49 3.56 -2.97 -10.13
CA GLU A 49 4.26 -1.73 -9.74
C GLU A 49 5.57 -2.00 -9.01
N LEU A 50 5.58 -2.97 -8.10
CA LEU A 50 6.74 -3.30 -7.29
C LEU A 50 7.69 -4.26 -7.98
N LEU A 51 7.17 -5.25 -8.70
CA LEU A 51 8.00 -6.38 -9.16
C LEU A 51 8.52 -6.21 -10.59
N THR A 52 7.90 -5.39 -11.43
CA THR A 52 8.30 -5.26 -12.85
C THR A 52 9.74 -4.78 -13.01
N LYS A 53 10.13 -3.72 -12.29
CA LYS A 53 11.48 -3.15 -12.38
C LYS A 53 12.55 -4.13 -11.86
N PRO A 54 12.47 -4.64 -10.61
CA PRO A 54 13.51 -5.54 -10.10
C PRO A 54 13.56 -6.87 -10.87
N LEU A 55 12.44 -7.37 -11.40
CA LEU A 55 12.45 -8.55 -12.28
C LEU A 55 13.18 -8.29 -13.60
N ARG A 56 12.95 -7.13 -14.22
CA ARG A 56 13.65 -6.71 -15.45
C ARG A 56 15.15 -6.52 -15.21
N GLU A 57 15.54 -6.05 -14.03
CA GLU A 57 16.93 -5.76 -13.66
C GLU A 57 17.66 -6.95 -13.04
N GLY A 58 16.98 -8.07 -12.78
CA GLY A 58 17.56 -9.23 -12.11
C GLY A 58 17.94 -8.96 -10.65
N ALA A 59 17.31 -7.98 -10.00
CA ALA A 59 17.56 -7.58 -8.62
C ALA A 59 16.89 -8.55 -7.64
N MET A 60 17.45 -9.76 -7.51
CA MET A 60 16.87 -10.86 -6.73
C MET A 60 16.71 -10.55 -5.24
N ASP A 61 17.62 -9.76 -4.67
CA ASP A 61 17.53 -9.35 -3.26
C ASP A 61 16.32 -8.42 -3.04
N GLU A 62 16.09 -7.47 -3.94
CA GLU A 62 14.92 -6.57 -3.89
C GLU A 62 13.61 -7.34 -4.10
N LEU A 63 13.57 -8.29 -5.05
CA LEU A 63 12.43 -9.18 -5.24
C LEU A 63 12.10 -10.00 -3.99
N THR A 64 13.13 -10.47 -3.29
CA THR A 64 12.96 -11.26 -2.06
C THR A 64 12.34 -10.41 -0.96
N GLU A 65 12.84 -9.18 -0.75
CA GLU A 65 12.30 -8.27 0.27
C GLU A 65 10.88 -7.80 -0.06
N LEU A 66 10.60 -7.43 -1.31
CA LEU A 66 9.26 -7.03 -1.75
C LEU A 66 8.27 -8.21 -1.66
N GLY A 67 8.69 -9.41 -2.05
CA GLY A 67 7.88 -10.62 -1.94
C GLY A 67 7.54 -10.96 -0.49
N ALA A 68 8.49 -10.77 0.44
CA ALA A 68 8.25 -10.98 1.86
C ALA A 68 7.23 -9.98 2.45
N LEU A 69 7.19 -8.74 1.96
CA LEU A 69 6.17 -7.76 2.35
C LEU A 69 4.80 -8.09 1.73
N LEU A 70 4.77 -8.36 0.42
CA LEU A 70 3.54 -8.67 -0.32
C LEU A 70 2.85 -9.94 0.18
N GLY A 71 3.60 -10.97 0.54
CA GLY A 71 3.07 -12.21 1.11
C GLY A 71 2.38 -12.02 2.47
N ARG A 72 2.46 -10.82 3.06
CA ARG A 72 1.84 -10.45 4.32
C ARG A 72 0.67 -9.48 4.14
N LEU A 73 0.35 -9.11 2.91
CA LEU A 73 -0.83 -8.31 2.59
C LEU A 73 -1.95 -9.20 2.07
N ASP A 74 -3.18 -8.85 2.43
CA ASP A 74 -4.37 -9.35 1.76
C ASP A 74 -4.58 -8.53 0.48
N LEU A 75 -4.15 -9.10 -0.65
CA LEU A 75 -4.23 -8.46 -1.96
C LEU A 75 -5.63 -8.62 -2.55
N ARG A 76 -6.32 -7.49 -2.73
CA ARG A 76 -7.69 -7.44 -3.27
C ARG A 76 -7.69 -7.29 -4.79
N PRO A 77 -8.53 -8.06 -5.50
CA PRO A 77 -8.69 -7.91 -6.94
C PRO A 77 -9.33 -6.57 -7.29
N VAL A 78 -9.07 -6.08 -8.51
CA VAL A 78 -9.76 -4.91 -9.06
C VAL A 78 -10.95 -5.43 -9.86
N ASP A 79 -12.12 -5.42 -9.25
CA ASP A 79 -13.39 -5.71 -9.90
C ASP A 79 -14.07 -4.43 -10.42
N GLU A 80 -15.23 -4.58 -11.06
CA GLU A 80 -16.00 -3.46 -11.62
C GLU A 80 -16.37 -2.43 -10.55
N ALA A 81 -16.81 -2.86 -9.38
CA ALA A 81 -17.15 -1.97 -8.27
C ALA A 81 -15.94 -1.16 -7.79
N THR A 82 -14.77 -1.77 -7.71
CA THR A 82 -13.52 -1.08 -7.38
C THR A 82 -13.11 -0.11 -8.48
N ALA A 83 -13.29 -0.47 -9.76
CA ALA A 83 -12.99 0.40 -10.89
C ALA A 83 -13.93 1.62 -10.97
N GLU A 84 -15.22 1.45 -10.68
CA GLU A 84 -16.20 2.55 -10.60
C GLU A 84 -15.85 3.52 -9.48
N LEU A 85 -15.54 2.99 -8.28
CA LEU A 85 -15.10 3.83 -7.16
C LEU A 85 -13.78 4.54 -7.48
N ALA A 86 -12.81 3.85 -8.08
CA ALA A 86 -11.56 4.46 -8.52
C ALA A 86 -11.80 5.58 -9.55
N THR A 87 -12.78 5.41 -10.44
CA THR A 87 -13.14 6.45 -11.41
C THR A 87 -13.69 7.70 -10.70
N ALA A 88 -14.59 7.51 -9.72
CA ALA A 88 -15.15 8.61 -8.94
C ALA A 88 -14.07 9.34 -8.11
N LEU A 89 -13.24 8.60 -7.38
CA LEU A 89 -12.15 9.15 -6.57
C LEU A 89 -11.08 9.84 -7.44
N GLY A 90 -10.73 9.23 -8.58
CA GLY A 90 -9.79 9.78 -9.54
C GLY A 90 -10.27 11.10 -10.13
N ALA A 91 -11.57 11.24 -10.40
CA ALA A 91 -12.15 12.50 -10.85
C ALA A 91 -12.16 13.57 -9.73
N ALA A 92 -12.54 13.18 -8.51
CA ALA A 92 -12.63 14.10 -7.37
C ALA A 92 -11.26 14.65 -6.93
N TYR A 93 -10.26 13.77 -6.86
CA TYR A 93 -8.93 14.09 -6.32
C TYR A 93 -7.85 14.25 -7.41
N ARG A 94 -8.21 14.10 -8.69
CA ARG A 94 -7.30 14.20 -9.85
C ARG A 94 -6.17 13.17 -9.83
N LEU A 95 -6.45 11.98 -9.29
CA LEU A 95 -5.50 10.88 -9.20
C LEU A 95 -5.31 10.21 -10.56
N ARG A 96 -4.13 9.62 -10.77
CA ARG A 96 -3.92 8.69 -11.89
C ARG A 96 -4.71 7.41 -11.63
N ALA A 97 -4.97 6.64 -12.69
CA ALA A 97 -5.80 5.44 -12.60
C ALA A 97 -5.31 4.43 -11.54
N ALA A 98 -3.99 4.18 -11.46
CA ALA A 98 -3.43 3.25 -10.48
C ALA A 98 -3.55 3.77 -9.04
N ASP A 99 -3.18 5.03 -8.81
CA ASP A 99 -3.32 5.72 -7.52
C ASP A 99 -4.78 5.70 -7.03
N ALA A 100 -5.73 5.96 -7.95
CA ALA A 100 -7.14 5.90 -7.65
C ALA A 100 -7.63 4.49 -7.30
N VAL A 101 -7.07 3.45 -7.93
CA VAL A 101 -7.37 2.05 -7.62
C VAL A 101 -6.84 1.65 -6.26
N HIS A 102 -5.65 2.08 -5.86
CA HIS A 102 -5.15 1.82 -4.50
C HIS A 102 -6.03 2.47 -3.44
N LEU A 103 -6.44 3.72 -3.65
CA LEU A 103 -7.35 4.40 -2.75
C LEU A 103 -8.73 3.72 -2.71
N ALA A 104 -9.30 3.39 -3.87
CA ALA A 104 -10.58 2.68 -3.95
C ALA A 104 -10.51 1.31 -3.25
N THR A 105 -9.38 0.60 -3.39
CA THR A 105 -9.15 -0.67 -2.70
C THR A 105 -9.17 -0.48 -1.18
N ALA A 106 -8.49 0.55 -0.67
CA ALA A 106 -8.49 0.87 0.76
C ALA A 106 -9.90 1.19 1.28
N VAL A 107 -10.64 2.03 0.55
CA VAL A 107 -11.99 2.46 0.90
C VAL A 107 -12.97 1.28 0.87
N ASN A 108 -12.99 0.48 -0.21
CA ASN A 108 -13.87 -0.70 -0.32
C ASN A 108 -13.60 -1.74 0.76
N ALA A 109 -12.33 -1.90 1.16
CA ALA A 109 -11.97 -2.85 2.19
C ALA A 109 -12.21 -2.33 3.62
N GLY A 110 -12.67 -1.09 3.78
CA GLY A 110 -12.88 -0.45 5.08
C GLY A 110 -11.58 -0.26 5.86
N ALA A 111 -10.48 0.05 5.16
CA ALA A 111 -9.21 0.36 5.80
C ALA A 111 -9.36 1.58 6.73
N GLU A 112 -8.65 1.54 7.86
CA GLU A 112 -8.62 2.66 8.80
C GLU A 112 -7.71 3.76 8.26
N ARG A 113 -6.53 3.36 7.75
CA ARG A 113 -5.51 4.26 7.22
C ARG A 113 -5.03 3.79 5.86
N PHE A 114 -4.76 4.74 4.98
CA PHE A 114 -4.05 4.54 3.73
C PHE A 114 -2.62 5.09 3.88
N ILE A 115 -1.64 4.18 3.82
CA ILE A 115 -0.23 4.47 4.04
C ILE A 115 0.42 4.75 2.69
N THR A 116 0.85 5.98 2.47
CA THR A 116 1.51 6.46 1.24
C THR A 116 2.54 7.53 1.60
N ASN A 117 3.59 7.70 0.81
CA ASN A 117 4.51 8.83 0.93
C ASN A 117 4.23 9.92 -0.13
N ASN A 118 3.22 9.73 -0.99
CA ASN A 118 2.84 10.68 -2.02
C ASN A 118 1.86 11.75 -1.48
N ALA A 119 2.37 12.65 -0.66
CA ALA A 119 1.59 13.75 -0.08
C ALA A 119 1.08 14.79 -1.12
N THR A 120 1.58 14.74 -2.36
CA THR A 120 1.12 15.63 -3.43
C THR A 120 -0.22 15.17 -3.98
N ASP A 121 -0.35 13.89 -4.29
CA ASP A 121 -1.59 13.34 -4.85
C ASP A 121 -2.57 12.89 -3.76
N PHE A 122 -2.07 12.53 -2.57
CA PHE A 122 -2.89 12.13 -1.42
C PHE A 122 -2.81 13.13 -0.27
N PRO A 123 -3.45 14.30 -0.37
CA PRO A 123 -3.53 15.23 0.75
C PRO A 123 -4.44 14.69 1.86
N LYS A 124 -4.22 15.12 3.11
CA LYS A 124 -5.08 14.80 4.27
C LYS A 124 -6.50 15.39 4.19
N THR A 125 -6.87 16.02 3.08
CA THR A 125 -8.23 16.47 2.78
C THR A 125 -9.11 15.37 2.17
N ILE A 126 -8.52 14.24 1.75
CA ILE A 126 -9.27 13.02 1.40
C ILE A 126 -10.00 12.54 2.67
N THR A 127 -11.28 12.21 2.57
CA THR A 127 -12.16 11.98 3.73
C THR A 127 -12.63 10.54 3.88
N GLU A 128 -12.48 9.74 2.83
CA GLU A 128 -12.97 8.37 2.72
C GLU A 128 -12.11 7.40 3.54
N VAL A 129 -10.85 7.74 3.79
CA VAL A 129 -9.89 6.97 4.60
C VAL A 129 -8.83 7.92 5.18
N GLU A 130 -8.28 7.61 6.35
CA GLU A 130 -7.24 8.44 6.96
C GLU A 130 -5.93 8.32 6.17
N ILE A 131 -5.49 9.40 5.53
CA ILE A 131 -4.18 9.43 4.87
C ILE A 131 -3.07 9.58 5.91
N THR A 132 -2.18 8.59 5.97
CA THR A 132 -1.07 8.55 6.92
C THR A 132 0.26 8.45 6.18
N TYR A 133 1.16 9.40 6.43
CA TYR A 133 2.49 9.37 5.85
C TYR A 133 3.47 8.60 6.75
N PRO A 134 4.52 7.97 6.21
CA PRO A 134 5.55 7.32 7.02
C PRO A 134 6.20 8.22 8.07
N VAL A 135 6.25 9.54 7.83
CA VAL A 135 6.79 10.50 8.79
C VAL A 135 5.90 10.67 10.04
N ASP A 136 4.61 10.37 9.92
CA ASP A 136 3.62 10.45 11.00
C ASP A 136 3.54 9.15 11.81
N LEU A 137 4.06 8.05 11.28
CA LEU A 137 4.11 6.77 11.98
C LEU A 137 5.12 6.82 13.15
N THR A 138 4.69 6.32 14.30
CA THR A 138 5.59 6.00 15.41
C THR A 138 6.31 4.69 15.09
N GLY A 139 7.63 4.76 14.90
CA GLY A 139 8.52 3.61 14.76
C GLY A 139 9.79 3.83 15.55
#